data_AF-A0A968VND1-F1
#
_entry.id   AF-A0A968VND1-F1
#
_cell.length_a   1.000
_cell.length_b   1.000
_cell.length_c   1.000
_cell.angle_alpha   90.00
_cell.angle_beta   90.00
_cell.angle_gamma   90.00
#
_symmetry.space_group_name_H-M   'P 1'
#
loop_
_entity.id
_entity.type
_entity.pdbx_description
1 polymer ?
#
loop_
_entity_poly.entity_id
_entity_poly.type
_entity_poly.pdbx_seq_one_letter_code
_entity_poly.pdbx_strand_id
1 'polypeptide(L)'
;MSETKLAALHWYALDPIDVLLFRESKPFSPGEGSWAKGLFPPMPTTIFQALRSALPYTPKKERDLRFLGPFLLDQENTLWLSTPKDLLAMGHYDPKADPAQIDDTPEELAEGDKYQRLQPVQKDHWKHIQWDQQKLPPLVPPGLEEGEYIKGRPHPWIRASALSAYLQGQLPKSHDFQSDPWDPQVLPHIDIQSDTRQVKGEAGYFTEVAIRLRRGWRLAAAISARIPTTTVRLGGEGHRALVAPLENWKPGIDWDQSREGTGLVAYLLTPGLAQPEEGSPVYQAYPYQWQPFLAGSATDRALLWGGISAIRRRQQGRDQSEQADFALLPQRAFIPAGTVYRFKQDPPPPKQLLGNPCAQSQTFESLNYGTLLWGS
;
A
#
# COMPACT_ATOMS: atom_id res chain seq x y z
N MET A 1 5.65 31.24 -5.34
CA MET A 1 4.39 30.82 -5.97
C MET A 1 4.57 29.42 -6.51
N SER A 2 4.05 28.42 -5.79
CA SER A 2 4.20 26.99 -6.10
C SER A 2 2.96 26.55 -6.85
N GLU A 3 3.03 26.45 -8.18
CA GLU A 3 1.99 25.76 -8.96
C GLU A 3 1.78 24.34 -8.41
N THR A 4 0.52 23.99 -8.17
CA THR A 4 0.08 22.76 -7.53
C THR A 4 0.56 21.55 -8.34
N LYS A 5 1.45 20.74 -7.74
CA LYS A 5 2.32 19.78 -8.42
C LYS A 5 1.62 18.55 -9.02
N LEU A 6 0.33 18.33 -8.77
CA LEU A 6 -0.46 17.19 -9.30
C LEU A 6 -1.33 17.52 -10.51
N ALA A 7 -1.56 18.80 -10.84
CA ALA A 7 -2.38 19.22 -11.99
C ALA A 7 -1.87 18.72 -13.36
N ALA A 8 -0.64 18.18 -13.40
CA ALA A 8 -0.01 17.59 -14.58
C ALA A 8 -0.03 16.05 -14.63
N LEU A 9 -0.70 15.36 -13.69
CA LEU A 9 -0.81 13.89 -13.73
C LEU A 9 -1.96 13.44 -14.62
N HIS A 10 -1.71 12.40 -15.41
CA HIS A 10 -2.71 11.71 -16.21
C HIS A 10 -3.04 10.35 -15.56
N TRP A 11 -4.32 10.04 -15.43
CA TRP A 11 -4.80 8.81 -14.81
C TRP A 11 -4.96 7.69 -15.83
N TYR A 12 -4.63 6.47 -15.40
CA TYR A 12 -4.69 5.26 -16.19
C TYR A 12 -5.31 4.11 -15.40
N ALA A 13 -6.13 3.32 -16.09
CA ALA A 13 -6.49 1.99 -15.65
C ALA A 13 -5.51 0.98 -16.25
N LEU A 14 -5.03 0.05 -15.42
CA LEU A 14 -4.24 -1.10 -15.85
C LEU A 14 -5.08 -2.34 -15.60
N ASP A 15 -5.54 -2.97 -16.68
CA ASP A 15 -6.37 -4.16 -16.70
C ASP A 15 -5.50 -5.40 -16.95
N PRO A 16 -5.26 -6.26 -15.94
CA PRO A 16 -4.43 -7.44 -16.11
C PRO A 16 -5.07 -8.39 -17.13
N ILE A 17 -4.30 -8.81 -18.13
CA ILE A 17 -4.78 -9.73 -19.18
C ILE A 17 -5.02 -11.13 -18.59
N ASP A 18 -4.26 -11.48 -17.56
CA ASP A 18 -4.41 -12.71 -16.79
C ASP A 18 -3.92 -12.46 -15.34
N VAL A 19 -3.44 -13.47 -14.64
CA VAL A 19 -2.82 -13.32 -13.32
C VAL A 19 -1.61 -12.38 -13.35
N LEU A 20 -1.33 -11.79 -12.20
CA LEU A 20 -0.14 -10.98 -11.95
C LEU A 20 0.74 -11.67 -10.92
N LEU A 21 2.06 -11.65 -11.14
CA LEU A 21 3.02 -12.17 -10.18
C LEU A 21 3.92 -11.04 -9.68
N PHE A 22 3.90 -10.78 -8.38
CA PHE A 22 4.80 -9.81 -7.75
C PHE A 22 5.67 -10.55 -6.76
N ARG A 23 6.95 -10.75 -7.05
CA ARG A 23 7.82 -11.56 -6.19
C ARG A 23 8.30 -10.76 -4.99
N GLU A 24 8.24 -11.36 -3.82
CA GLU A 24 8.96 -10.87 -2.63
C GLU A 24 10.48 -10.93 -2.83
N SER A 25 11.22 -10.20 -1.98
CA SER A 25 12.68 -10.10 -2.03
C SER A 25 13.43 -11.33 -1.51
N LYS A 26 12.76 -12.48 -1.33
CA LYS A 26 13.43 -13.71 -0.89
C LYS A 26 14.16 -14.34 -2.09
N PRO A 27 15.43 -14.76 -1.93
CA PRO A 27 16.12 -15.54 -2.94
C PRO A 27 15.27 -16.77 -3.28
N PHE A 28 15.17 -17.06 -4.57
CA PHE A 28 14.44 -18.21 -5.08
C PHE A 28 15.38 -18.93 -6.03
N SER A 29 15.76 -20.13 -5.62
CA SER A 29 16.50 -21.07 -6.43
C SER A 29 15.62 -22.29 -6.61
N PRO A 30 15.48 -22.84 -7.83
CA PRO A 30 14.77 -24.09 -8.02
C PRO A 30 15.30 -25.18 -7.07
N GLY A 31 14.43 -25.78 -6.26
CA GLY A 31 14.79 -26.77 -5.22
C GLY A 31 14.74 -26.25 -3.77
N GLU A 32 14.88 -24.94 -3.52
CA GLU A 32 14.80 -24.34 -2.17
C GLU A 32 13.55 -23.45 -2.04
N GLY A 33 12.56 -23.87 -1.24
CA GLY A 33 11.42 -23.03 -0.86
C GLY A 33 10.49 -22.65 -2.02
N SER A 34 9.76 -23.65 -2.53
CA SER A 34 8.97 -23.62 -3.78
C SER A 34 7.75 -22.68 -3.83
N TRP A 35 7.65 -21.65 -2.98
CA TRP A 35 6.48 -20.78 -2.87
C TRP A 35 6.88 -19.31 -3.00
N ALA A 36 6.81 -18.76 -4.21
CA ALA A 36 6.93 -17.32 -4.43
C ALA A 36 5.60 -16.63 -4.09
N LYS A 37 5.50 -16.05 -2.90
CA LYS A 37 4.40 -15.15 -2.51
C LYS A 37 4.76 -13.69 -2.81
N GLY A 38 3.73 -12.86 -2.89
CA GLY A 38 3.81 -11.48 -3.34
C GLY A 38 2.98 -10.51 -2.54
N LEU A 39 3.39 -9.24 -2.57
CA LEU A 39 2.62 -8.14 -2.04
C LEU A 39 1.63 -7.62 -3.10
N PHE A 40 0.36 -7.50 -2.74
CA PHE A 40 -0.67 -6.90 -3.57
C PHE A 40 -1.53 -5.89 -2.78
N PRO A 41 -1.83 -4.70 -3.34
CA PRO A 41 -1.26 -4.10 -4.55
C PRO A 41 0.27 -3.99 -4.48
N PRO A 42 0.98 -4.00 -5.62
CA PRO A 42 2.44 -3.97 -5.62
C PRO A 42 2.97 -2.60 -5.16
N MET A 43 4.26 -2.52 -4.84
CA MET A 43 4.89 -1.23 -4.50
C MET A 43 4.82 -0.23 -5.67
N PRO A 44 4.73 1.10 -5.40
CA PRO A 44 4.63 2.14 -6.43
C PRO A 44 5.64 2.00 -7.58
N THR A 45 6.89 1.65 -7.25
CA THR A 45 7.96 1.43 -8.24
C THR A 45 7.59 0.41 -9.33
N THR A 46 6.88 -0.67 -9.00
CA THR A 46 6.55 -1.75 -9.95
C THR A 46 5.67 -1.23 -11.08
N ILE A 47 4.64 -0.47 -10.73
CA ILE A 47 3.66 0.08 -11.67
C ILE A 47 4.26 1.24 -12.43
N PHE A 48 5.03 2.08 -11.75
CA PHE A 48 5.81 3.14 -12.39
C PHE A 48 6.72 2.58 -13.48
N GLN A 49 7.48 1.50 -13.22
CA GLN A 49 8.36 0.90 -14.21
C GLN A 49 7.60 0.33 -15.41
N ALA A 50 6.45 -0.31 -15.16
CA ALA A 50 5.57 -0.80 -16.22
C ALA A 50 5.09 0.35 -17.13
N LEU A 51 4.55 1.42 -16.55
CA LEU A 51 4.11 2.61 -17.31
C LEU A 51 5.26 3.33 -18.01
N ARG A 52 6.41 3.48 -17.34
CA ARG A 52 7.61 4.10 -17.91
C ARG A 52 8.13 3.35 -19.13
N SER A 53 7.97 2.02 -19.16
CA SER A 53 8.39 1.18 -20.29
C SER A 53 7.58 1.43 -21.58
N ALA A 54 6.37 1.99 -21.46
CA ALA A 54 5.53 2.36 -22.60
C ALA A 54 5.94 3.71 -23.24
N LEU A 55 6.78 4.49 -22.57
CA LEU A 55 7.19 5.79 -23.08
C LEU A 55 8.33 5.65 -24.11
N PRO A 56 8.37 6.48 -25.18
CA PRO A 56 9.43 6.43 -26.20
C PRO A 56 10.82 6.52 -25.57
N TYR A 57 11.83 5.85 -26.09
CA TYR A 57 13.20 5.96 -25.59
C TYR A 57 13.70 7.41 -25.65
N THR A 58 14.44 7.86 -24.63
CA THR A 58 15.06 9.19 -24.62
C THR A 58 16.53 9.04 -24.21
N PRO A 59 17.47 9.68 -24.92
CA PRO A 59 18.89 9.61 -24.58
C PRO A 59 19.24 10.36 -23.28
N LYS A 60 18.38 11.29 -22.82
CA LYS A 60 18.50 11.89 -21.49
C LYS A 60 18.18 10.83 -20.42
N LYS A 61 19.16 10.55 -19.56
CA LYS A 61 19.05 9.58 -18.46
C LYS A 61 17.98 9.95 -17.43
N GLU A 62 17.74 11.25 -17.25
CA GLU A 62 16.76 11.76 -16.29
C GLU A 62 15.51 12.21 -17.03
N ARG A 63 14.39 11.57 -16.70
CA ARG A 63 13.06 12.14 -16.92
C ARG A 63 12.52 12.54 -15.57
N ASP A 64 12.13 13.79 -15.42
CA ASP A 64 11.36 14.26 -14.27
C ASP A 64 9.92 13.74 -14.40
N LEU A 65 9.74 12.44 -14.14
CA LEU A 65 8.45 11.79 -14.11
C LEU A 65 7.95 11.72 -12.67
N ARG A 66 6.72 12.15 -12.48
CA ARG A 66 5.98 11.96 -11.23
C ARG A 66 4.97 10.85 -11.39
N PHE A 67 4.75 10.10 -10.31
CA PHE A 67 3.85 8.95 -10.30
C PHE A 67 3.06 8.90 -8.99
N LEU A 68 1.80 8.45 -9.04
CA LEU A 68 0.94 8.24 -7.88
C LEU A 68 0.17 6.92 -8.04
N GLY A 69 0.20 6.06 -7.03
CA GLY A 69 -0.44 4.75 -7.01
C GLY A 69 0.51 3.63 -6.55
N PRO A 70 0.17 2.35 -6.77
CA PRO A 70 -1.10 1.87 -7.31
C PRO A 70 -2.27 1.98 -6.34
N PHE A 71 -3.46 2.06 -6.93
CA PHE A 71 -4.74 1.94 -6.25
C PHE A 71 -5.61 0.92 -6.97
N LEU A 72 -6.81 0.66 -6.44
CA LEU A 72 -7.78 -0.25 -7.05
C LEU A 72 -8.93 0.52 -7.66
N LEU A 73 -9.44 0.00 -8.76
CA LEU A 73 -10.54 0.56 -9.52
C LEU A 73 -11.54 -0.56 -9.79
N ASP A 74 -12.82 -0.33 -9.47
CA ASP A 74 -13.85 -1.32 -9.77
C ASP A 74 -14.43 -1.15 -11.19
N GLN A 75 -15.50 -1.91 -11.46
CA GLN A 75 -16.21 -1.90 -12.73
C GLN A 75 -16.90 -0.57 -13.03
N GLU A 76 -17.24 0.22 -12.01
CA GLU A 76 -17.88 1.53 -12.12
C GLU A 76 -16.85 2.68 -12.22
N ASN A 77 -15.56 2.34 -12.24
CA ASN A 77 -14.45 3.28 -12.09
C ASN A 77 -14.43 3.99 -10.73
N THR A 78 -14.95 3.38 -9.67
CA THR A 78 -14.78 3.91 -8.31
C THR A 78 -13.36 3.63 -7.83
N LEU A 79 -12.70 4.65 -7.28
CA LEU A 79 -11.37 4.51 -6.70
C LEU A 79 -11.47 3.95 -5.28
N TRP A 80 -10.68 2.90 -5.02
CA TRP A 80 -10.58 2.22 -3.73
C TRP A 80 -9.17 2.33 -3.16
N LEU A 81 -9.09 2.67 -1.88
CA LEU A 81 -7.87 2.98 -1.12
C LEU A 81 -7.81 2.13 0.14
N SER A 82 -6.64 2.02 0.77
CA SER A 82 -6.50 1.28 2.03
C SER A 82 -7.37 1.91 3.13
N THR A 83 -8.17 1.09 3.81
CA THR A 83 -8.99 1.55 4.94
C THR A 83 -8.11 2.14 6.06
N PRO A 84 -8.47 3.32 6.62
CA PRO A 84 -7.82 3.88 7.80
C PRO A 84 -7.73 2.88 8.94
N LYS A 85 -6.52 2.66 9.46
CA LYS A 85 -6.26 1.61 10.46
C LYS A 85 -6.76 1.93 11.86
N ASP A 86 -7.21 3.16 12.10
CA ASP A 86 -7.87 3.55 13.36
C ASP A 86 -9.38 3.31 13.34
N LEU A 87 -9.97 2.76 12.28
CA LEU A 87 -11.40 2.44 12.27
C LEU A 87 -11.71 1.08 12.90
N LEU A 88 -12.80 1.05 13.66
CA LEU A 88 -13.40 -0.14 14.26
C LEU A 88 -14.86 -0.27 13.80
N ALA A 89 -15.29 -1.51 13.59
CA ALA A 89 -16.69 -1.87 13.39
C ALA A 89 -17.32 -2.26 14.72
N MET A 90 -18.51 -1.72 14.97
CA MET A 90 -19.28 -1.90 16.19
C MET A 90 -20.55 -2.69 15.89
N GLY A 91 -20.77 -3.72 16.68
CA GLY A 91 -22.02 -4.48 16.72
C GLY A 91 -22.93 -4.02 17.85
N HIS A 92 -24.19 -4.43 17.75
CA HIS A 92 -25.18 -4.32 18.82
C HIS A 92 -25.72 -5.72 19.11
N TYR A 93 -25.73 -6.13 20.37
CA TYR A 93 -26.49 -7.31 20.81
C TYR A 93 -27.74 -6.85 21.55
N ASP A 94 -28.82 -7.62 21.45
CA ASP A 94 -29.99 -7.39 22.30
C ASP A 94 -29.62 -7.77 23.75
N PRO A 95 -29.64 -6.85 24.72
CA PRO A 95 -29.32 -7.14 26.12
C PRO A 95 -30.24 -8.20 26.75
N LYS A 96 -31.37 -8.49 26.11
CA LYS A 96 -32.34 -9.52 26.52
C LYS A 96 -32.10 -10.88 25.85
N ALA A 97 -31.18 -10.97 24.88
CA ALA A 97 -30.79 -12.23 24.29
C ALA A 97 -30.04 -13.08 25.33
N ASP A 98 -30.26 -14.39 25.29
CA ASP A 98 -29.58 -15.34 26.17
C ASP A 98 -28.07 -15.30 25.89
N PRO A 99 -27.20 -15.01 26.88
CA PRO A 99 -25.75 -15.01 26.71
C PRO A 99 -25.19 -16.33 26.17
N ALA A 100 -25.92 -17.45 26.34
CA ALA A 100 -25.55 -18.75 25.79
C ALA A 100 -25.77 -18.88 24.26
N GLN A 101 -26.43 -17.91 23.63
CA GLN A 101 -26.63 -17.84 22.17
C GLN A 101 -25.69 -16.86 21.47
N ILE A 102 -24.83 -16.16 22.22
CA ILE A 102 -23.78 -15.32 21.64
C ILE A 102 -22.70 -16.28 21.14
N ASP A 103 -22.74 -16.56 19.83
CA ASP A 103 -21.73 -17.39 19.18
C ASP A 103 -20.40 -16.63 19.18
N ASP A 104 -19.32 -17.27 19.62
CA ASP A 104 -17.96 -16.71 19.62
C ASP A 104 -17.38 -16.61 18.19
N THR A 105 -18.20 -16.86 17.16
CA THR A 105 -17.79 -16.71 15.77
C THR A 105 -17.66 -15.23 15.44
N PRO A 106 -16.55 -14.80 14.79
CA PRO A 106 -16.45 -13.44 14.27
C PRO A 106 -17.61 -13.21 13.30
N GLU A 107 -18.62 -12.48 13.76
CA GLU A 107 -19.76 -12.14 12.92
C GLU A 107 -19.27 -11.36 11.71
N GLU A 108 -19.73 -11.78 10.52
CA GLU A 108 -19.45 -11.04 9.30
C GLU A 108 -19.93 -9.60 9.43
N LEU A 109 -19.16 -8.66 8.89
CA LEU A 109 -19.54 -7.25 8.84
C LEU A 109 -20.91 -7.14 8.16
N ALA A 110 -21.85 -6.53 8.87
CA ALA A 110 -23.25 -6.49 8.45
C ALA A 110 -23.62 -5.11 7.91
N GLU A 111 -24.66 -5.10 7.08
CA GLU A 111 -25.30 -3.87 6.66
C GLU A 111 -25.92 -3.18 7.90
N GLY A 112 -25.46 -1.95 8.20
CA GLY A 112 -25.91 -1.20 9.38
C GLY A 112 -24.92 -1.16 10.54
N ASP A 113 -23.76 -1.83 10.43
CA ASP A 113 -22.69 -1.70 11.43
C ASP A 113 -22.30 -0.22 11.63
N LYS A 114 -22.15 0.18 12.91
CA LYS A 114 -21.67 1.52 13.29
C LYS A 114 -20.15 1.49 13.29
N TYR A 115 -19.53 2.55 12.77
CA TYR A 115 -18.07 2.67 12.77
C TYR A 115 -17.63 3.70 13.78
N GLN A 116 -16.54 3.44 14.49
CA GLN A 116 -15.90 4.42 15.35
C GLN A 116 -14.39 4.45 15.12
N ARG A 117 -13.73 5.50 15.61
CA ARG A 117 -12.28 5.64 15.54
C ARG A 117 -11.63 5.28 16.87
N LEU A 118 -10.44 4.70 16.81
CA LEU A 118 -9.57 4.64 17.97
C LEU A 118 -9.23 6.06 18.44
N GLN A 119 -9.13 6.22 19.74
CA GLN A 119 -8.83 7.49 20.39
C GLN A 119 -7.56 7.38 21.23
N PRO A 120 -6.84 8.48 21.48
CA PRO A 120 -5.75 8.49 22.45
C PRO A 120 -6.25 8.01 23.82
N VAL A 121 -5.45 7.20 24.51
CA VAL A 121 -5.80 6.68 25.84
C VAL A 121 -6.06 7.83 26.82
N GLN A 122 -7.27 7.84 27.39
CA GLN A 122 -7.66 8.71 28.51
C GLN A 122 -7.83 7.83 29.76
N LYS A 123 -7.40 8.32 30.93
CA LYS A 123 -7.25 7.50 32.14
C LYS A 123 -8.57 6.98 32.71
N ASP A 124 -9.71 7.55 32.36
CA ASP A 124 -10.99 7.25 33.01
C ASP A 124 -11.55 5.86 32.62
N HIS A 125 -11.58 5.54 31.33
CA HIS A 125 -12.08 4.24 30.83
C HIS A 125 -11.00 3.17 30.73
N TRP A 126 -9.73 3.57 30.71
CA TRP A 126 -8.59 2.69 30.42
C TRP A 126 -7.54 2.68 31.54
N LYS A 127 -7.98 2.85 32.80
CA LYS A 127 -7.11 2.96 34.00
C LYS A 127 -6.15 1.78 34.23
N HIS A 128 -6.43 0.62 33.63
CA HIS A 128 -5.61 -0.60 33.77
C HIS A 128 -4.61 -0.80 32.63
N ILE A 129 -4.72 -0.03 31.54
CA ILE A 129 -3.74 -0.11 30.45
C ILE A 129 -2.43 0.51 30.92
N GLN A 130 -1.35 -0.26 30.83
CA GLN A 130 0.00 0.19 31.11
C GLN A 130 0.82 0.22 29.81
N TRP A 131 1.64 1.25 29.67
CA TRP A 131 2.60 1.39 28.59
C TRP A 131 3.83 2.16 29.08
N ASP A 132 4.92 2.01 28.36
CA ASP A 132 6.14 2.78 28.59
C ASP A 132 5.88 4.27 28.34
N GLN A 133 5.95 5.09 29.39
CA GLN A 133 5.67 6.52 29.34
C GLN A 133 6.70 7.30 28.50
N GLN A 134 7.85 6.70 28.19
CA GLN A 134 8.84 7.26 27.27
C GLN A 134 8.47 7.00 25.80
N LYS A 135 7.49 6.14 25.53
CA LYS A 135 7.03 5.78 24.18
C LYS A 135 5.67 6.41 23.87
N LEU A 136 5.28 6.30 22.60
CA LEU A 136 3.99 6.79 22.14
C LEU A 136 2.84 6.05 22.87
N PRO A 137 1.85 6.77 23.42
CA PRO A 137 0.70 6.14 24.04
C PRO A 137 -0.12 5.35 22.99
N PRO A 138 -0.75 4.23 23.40
CA PRO A 138 -1.59 3.47 22.51
C PRO A 138 -2.86 4.26 22.14
N LEU A 139 -3.35 4.02 20.92
CA LEU A 139 -4.73 4.32 20.59
C LEU A 139 -5.61 3.16 21.08
N VAL A 140 -6.75 3.51 21.68
CA VAL A 140 -7.67 2.59 22.33
C VAL A 140 -9.07 2.75 21.75
N PRO A 141 -9.93 1.71 21.84
CA PRO A 141 -11.32 1.85 21.48
C PRO A 141 -12.04 2.97 22.26
N PRO A 142 -13.09 3.55 21.67
CA PRO A 142 -13.99 4.45 22.39
C PRO A 142 -14.72 3.71 23.53
N GLY A 143 -15.28 4.47 24.45
CA GLY A 143 -16.21 3.91 25.43
C GLY A 143 -17.42 3.32 24.71
N LEU A 144 -17.82 2.11 25.11
CA LEU A 144 -18.95 1.40 24.51
C LEU A 144 -20.24 1.78 25.24
N GLU A 145 -21.31 1.98 24.48
CA GLU A 145 -22.66 2.11 25.04
C GLU A 145 -23.19 0.74 25.49
N GLU A 146 -24.25 0.71 26.31
CA GLU A 146 -24.88 -0.55 26.73
C GLU A 146 -25.41 -1.30 25.50
N GLY A 147 -25.06 -2.58 25.36
CA GLY A 147 -25.38 -3.40 24.19
C GLY A 147 -24.37 -3.32 23.03
N GLU A 148 -23.38 -2.42 23.07
CA GLU A 148 -22.33 -2.33 22.05
C GLU A 148 -21.14 -3.27 22.32
N TYR A 149 -20.59 -3.85 21.25
CA TYR A 149 -19.33 -4.59 21.28
C TYR A 149 -18.51 -4.34 20.01
N ILE A 150 -17.20 -4.55 20.11
CA ILE A 150 -16.28 -4.39 18.98
C ILE A 150 -16.33 -5.67 18.14
N LYS A 151 -16.88 -5.59 16.92
CA LYS A 151 -16.87 -6.69 15.95
C LYS A 151 -15.50 -6.90 15.33
N GLY A 152 -14.70 -5.85 15.22
CA GLY A 152 -13.35 -5.90 14.68
C GLY A 152 -13.04 -4.70 13.81
N ARG A 153 -12.36 -4.94 12.68
CA ARG A 153 -11.99 -3.90 11.71
C ARG A 153 -12.89 -3.96 10.49
N PRO A 154 -13.17 -2.82 9.83
CA PRO A 154 -13.84 -2.82 8.53
C PRO A 154 -13.01 -3.58 7.48
N HIS A 155 -13.64 -3.88 6.35
CA HIS A 155 -12.93 -4.45 5.21
C HIS A 155 -11.74 -3.56 4.74
N PRO A 156 -10.70 -4.15 4.14
CA PRO A 156 -9.41 -3.49 3.93
C PRO A 156 -9.43 -2.34 2.91
N TRP A 157 -10.47 -2.22 2.09
CA TRP A 157 -10.59 -1.17 1.07
C TRP A 157 -11.75 -0.24 1.37
N ILE A 158 -11.51 1.08 1.25
CA ILE A 158 -12.51 2.14 1.39
C ILE A 158 -12.64 2.93 0.08
N ARG A 159 -13.85 3.38 -0.26
CA ARG A 159 -14.08 4.32 -1.36
C ARG A 159 -13.34 5.63 -1.11
N ALA A 160 -12.74 6.20 -2.15
CA ALA A 160 -12.00 7.46 -2.03
C ALA A 160 -12.87 8.62 -1.54
N SER A 161 -14.15 8.67 -1.91
CA SER A 161 -15.11 9.67 -1.43
C SER A 161 -15.41 9.53 0.07
N ALA A 162 -15.55 8.30 0.56
CA ALA A 162 -15.73 8.01 1.98
C ALA A 162 -14.45 8.30 2.78
N LEU A 163 -13.26 8.05 2.21
CA LEU A 163 -12.00 8.51 2.80
C LEU A 163 -11.94 10.05 2.88
N SER A 164 -12.39 10.76 1.85
CA SER A 164 -12.44 12.22 1.86
C SER A 164 -13.36 12.73 2.98
N ALA A 165 -14.55 12.14 3.13
CA ALA A 165 -15.46 12.44 4.24
C ALA A 165 -14.85 12.08 5.61
N TYR A 166 -14.15 10.95 5.70
CA TYR A 166 -13.40 10.54 6.88
C TYR A 166 -12.36 11.59 7.31
N LEU A 167 -11.58 12.13 6.38
CA LEU A 167 -10.61 13.19 6.68
C LEU A 167 -11.28 14.50 7.14
N GLN A 168 -12.57 14.69 6.84
CA GLN A 168 -13.37 15.83 7.32
C GLN A 168 -14.10 15.54 8.65
N GLY A 169 -13.76 14.44 9.32
CA GLY A 169 -14.35 14.09 10.63
C GLY A 169 -15.62 13.23 10.55
N GLN A 170 -16.12 12.92 9.35
CA GLN A 170 -17.30 12.06 9.20
C GLN A 170 -16.93 10.58 9.37
N LEU A 171 -17.90 9.74 9.69
CA LEU A 171 -17.70 8.29 9.80
C LEU A 171 -18.26 7.60 8.55
N PRO A 172 -17.52 6.62 7.99
CA PRO A 172 -17.98 5.85 6.83
C PRO A 172 -19.14 4.92 7.21
N LYS A 173 -19.80 4.36 6.19
CA LYS A 173 -20.89 3.38 6.30
C LYS A 173 -20.45 2.03 5.75
N SER A 174 -21.23 0.97 5.99
CA SER A 174 -20.85 -0.40 5.60
C SER A 174 -20.58 -0.54 4.08
N HIS A 175 -21.37 0.13 3.24
CA HIS A 175 -21.20 0.09 1.78
C HIS A 175 -20.00 0.89 1.25
N ASP A 176 -19.32 1.65 2.11
CA ASP A 176 -18.10 2.37 1.74
C ASP A 176 -16.87 1.46 1.73
N PHE A 177 -17.02 0.22 2.19
CA PHE A 177 -15.93 -0.73 2.32
C PHE A 177 -16.05 -1.92 1.37
N GLN A 178 -14.92 -2.56 1.09
CA GLN A 178 -14.84 -3.71 0.19
C GLN A 178 -13.73 -4.69 0.62
N SER A 179 -14.05 -5.98 0.56
CA SER A 179 -13.07 -7.07 0.75
C SER A 179 -12.05 -7.09 -0.38
N ASP A 180 -10.91 -7.76 -0.19
CA ASP A 180 -9.90 -7.94 -1.25
C ASP A 180 -10.53 -8.43 -2.57
N PRO A 181 -10.47 -7.64 -3.65
CA PRO A 181 -11.08 -7.99 -4.93
C PRO A 181 -10.14 -8.83 -5.81
N TRP A 182 -9.38 -9.72 -5.20
CA TRP A 182 -8.49 -10.64 -5.89
C TRP A 182 -8.37 -11.94 -5.11
N ASP A 183 -7.97 -12.98 -5.81
CA ASP A 183 -7.79 -14.30 -5.22
C ASP A 183 -6.38 -14.81 -5.57
N PRO A 184 -5.66 -15.42 -4.62
CA PRO A 184 -4.39 -16.07 -4.92
C PRO A 184 -4.64 -17.29 -5.81
N GLN A 185 -3.85 -17.44 -6.86
CA GLN A 185 -3.87 -18.59 -7.75
C GLN A 185 -2.51 -19.30 -7.69
N VAL A 186 -2.54 -20.56 -7.27
CA VAL A 186 -1.36 -21.43 -7.20
C VAL A 186 -1.10 -22.03 -8.57
N LEU A 187 0.10 -21.81 -9.12
CA LEU A 187 0.52 -22.23 -10.46
C LEU A 187 1.77 -23.12 -10.36
N PRO A 188 1.61 -24.44 -10.42
CA PRO A 188 2.75 -25.36 -10.51
C PRO A 188 3.34 -25.36 -11.92
N HIS A 189 4.66 -25.37 -12.01
CA HIS A 189 5.43 -25.35 -13.25
C HIS A 189 6.50 -26.45 -13.24
N ILE A 190 6.90 -26.85 -14.44
CA ILE A 190 7.98 -27.81 -14.69
C ILE A 190 8.98 -27.28 -15.71
N ASP A 191 10.26 -27.52 -15.45
CA ASP A 191 11.35 -27.34 -16.41
C ASP A 191 11.71 -28.71 -17.01
N ILE A 192 11.56 -28.82 -18.33
CA ILE A 192 11.74 -30.05 -19.09
C ILE A 192 13.19 -30.10 -19.59
N GLN A 193 13.87 -31.21 -19.36
CA GLN A 193 15.19 -31.47 -19.92
C GLN A 193 15.09 -31.57 -21.44
N SER A 194 15.90 -30.78 -22.14
CA SER A 194 15.97 -30.75 -23.60
C SER A 194 16.09 -32.16 -24.18
N ASP A 195 15.34 -32.43 -25.24
CA ASP A 195 15.35 -33.68 -26.01
C ASP A 195 14.91 -34.95 -25.28
N THR A 196 14.52 -34.88 -24.01
CA THR A 196 14.14 -36.08 -23.22
C THR A 196 12.64 -36.18 -22.94
N ARG A 197 11.87 -35.10 -23.12
CA ARG A 197 10.48 -34.96 -22.61
C ARG A 197 10.32 -35.33 -21.13
N GLN A 198 11.41 -35.30 -20.36
CA GLN A 198 11.44 -35.61 -18.93
C GLN A 198 11.68 -34.33 -18.12
N VAL A 199 11.12 -34.25 -16.91
CA VAL A 199 11.37 -33.12 -16.00
C VAL A 199 12.80 -33.19 -15.48
N LYS A 200 13.45 -32.05 -15.30
CA LYS A 200 14.80 -31.93 -14.69
C LYS A 200 14.78 -32.28 -13.19
N GLY A 201 14.53 -33.54 -12.83
CA GLY A 201 14.52 -34.01 -11.44
C GLY A 201 13.76 -33.09 -10.48
N GLU A 202 14.22 -32.98 -9.23
CA GLU A 202 13.59 -32.13 -8.21
C GLU A 202 13.76 -30.62 -8.49
N ALA A 203 14.88 -30.22 -9.10
CA ALA A 203 15.14 -28.82 -9.46
C ALA A 203 14.26 -28.31 -10.63
N GLY A 204 13.58 -29.22 -11.33
CA GLY A 204 12.67 -28.90 -12.41
C GLY A 204 11.29 -28.46 -11.94
N TYR A 205 10.93 -28.65 -10.67
CA TYR A 205 9.62 -28.27 -10.14
C TYR A 205 9.66 -26.94 -9.41
N PHE A 206 8.71 -26.07 -9.72
CA PHE A 206 8.48 -24.87 -8.93
C PHE A 206 7.00 -24.46 -8.89
N THR A 207 6.60 -23.74 -7.84
CA THR A 207 5.22 -23.24 -7.69
C THR A 207 5.22 -21.74 -7.49
N GLU A 208 4.33 -21.07 -8.22
CA GLU A 208 4.12 -19.64 -8.12
C GLU A 208 2.76 -19.37 -7.48
N VAL A 209 2.68 -18.36 -6.62
CA VAL A 209 1.40 -17.88 -6.10
C VAL A 209 1.12 -16.53 -6.73
N ALA A 210 0.40 -16.56 -7.85
CA ALA A 210 0.00 -15.38 -8.59
C ALA A 210 -1.28 -14.77 -7.99
N ILE A 211 -1.59 -13.54 -8.39
CA ILE A 211 -2.78 -12.81 -7.99
C ILE A 211 -3.71 -12.69 -9.19
N ARG A 212 -4.94 -13.18 -9.06
CA ARG A 212 -6.01 -12.96 -10.04
C ARG A 212 -6.95 -11.88 -9.54
N LEU A 213 -6.98 -10.73 -10.21
CA LEU A 213 -8.03 -9.73 -9.95
C LEU A 213 -9.40 -10.32 -10.32
N ARG A 214 -10.41 -10.03 -9.51
CA ARG A 214 -11.81 -10.38 -9.81
C ARG A 214 -12.28 -9.59 -11.02
N ARG A 215 -13.24 -10.15 -11.75
CA ARG A 215 -13.79 -9.53 -12.95
C ARG A 215 -14.27 -8.09 -12.68
N GLY A 216 -13.91 -7.17 -13.57
CA GLY A 216 -14.25 -5.75 -13.48
C GLY A 216 -13.29 -4.92 -12.64
N TRP A 217 -12.45 -5.56 -11.82
CA TRP A 217 -11.43 -4.88 -11.02
C TRP A 217 -10.14 -4.68 -11.80
N ARG A 218 -9.55 -3.50 -11.64
CA ARG A 218 -8.33 -3.05 -12.31
C ARG A 218 -7.44 -2.31 -11.33
N LEU A 219 -6.18 -2.13 -11.69
CA LEU A 219 -5.30 -1.20 -10.98
C LEU A 219 -5.48 0.21 -11.55
N ALA A 220 -5.35 1.23 -10.71
CA ALA A 220 -5.32 2.63 -11.11
C ALA A 220 -4.00 3.28 -10.70
N ALA A 221 -3.46 4.12 -11.57
CA ALA A 221 -2.30 4.94 -11.26
C ALA A 221 -2.28 6.21 -12.11
N ALA A 222 -1.55 7.22 -11.63
CA ALA A 222 -1.35 8.46 -12.34
C ALA A 222 0.14 8.71 -12.61
N ILE A 223 0.48 9.24 -13.79
CA ILE A 223 1.86 9.58 -14.16
C ILE A 223 1.88 10.92 -14.93
N SER A 224 2.94 11.71 -14.77
CA SER A 224 3.11 13.02 -15.42
C SER A 224 3.46 12.95 -16.91
N ALA A 225 3.07 11.86 -17.58
CA ALA A 225 3.30 11.62 -19.00
C ALA A 225 2.05 11.05 -19.65
N ARG A 226 1.84 11.37 -20.93
CA ARG A 226 0.77 10.80 -21.72
C ARG A 226 1.20 9.46 -22.31
N ILE A 227 0.41 8.42 -22.06
CA ILE A 227 0.61 7.06 -22.55
C ILE A 227 -0.64 6.72 -23.37
N PRO A 228 -0.52 6.38 -24.66
CA PRO A 228 -1.67 5.91 -25.42
C PRO A 228 -2.14 4.55 -24.90
N THR A 229 -3.34 4.13 -25.25
CA THR A 229 -3.79 2.76 -24.97
C THR A 229 -2.79 1.75 -25.52
N THR A 230 -2.25 0.90 -24.65
CA THR A 230 -1.15 -0.01 -25.00
C THR A 230 -1.09 -1.19 -24.03
N THR A 231 -0.24 -2.17 -24.31
CA THR A 231 0.04 -3.29 -23.39
C THR A 231 1.42 -3.10 -22.78
N VAL A 232 1.52 -3.28 -21.46
CA VAL A 232 2.79 -3.27 -20.73
C VAL A 232 3.04 -4.61 -20.06
N ARG A 233 4.31 -4.94 -19.84
CA ARG A 233 4.66 -6.01 -18.91
C ARG A 233 4.45 -5.51 -17.49
N LEU A 234 3.74 -6.30 -16.68
CA LEU A 234 3.47 -5.98 -15.28
C LEU A 234 3.60 -7.24 -14.44
N GLY A 235 4.53 -7.21 -13.48
CA GLY A 235 4.89 -8.38 -12.68
C GLY A 235 6.04 -9.20 -13.27
N GLY A 236 6.29 -10.36 -12.65
CA GLY A 236 7.27 -11.36 -13.08
C GLY A 236 6.77 -12.20 -14.26
N GLU A 237 7.63 -13.13 -14.72
CA GLU A 237 7.32 -14.17 -15.73
C GLU A 237 6.62 -13.72 -17.03
N GLY A 238 6.72 -12.43 -17.36
CA GLY A 238 6.17 -11.88 -18.60
C GLY A 238 4.67 -11.62 -18.59
N HIS A 239 4.02 -11.61 -17.43
CA HIS A 239 2.62 -11.17 -17.28
C HIS A 239 2.42 -9.74 -17.79
N ARG A 240 1.19 -9.44 -18.22
CA ARG A 240 0.86 -8.20 -18.94
C ARG A 240 -0.44 -7.58 -18.47
N ALA A 241 -0.54 -6.27 -18.64
CA ALA A 241 -1.76 -5.51 -18.45
C ALA A 241 -2.00 -4.57 -19.64
N LEU A 242 -3.27 -4.40 -19.99
CA LEU A 242 -3.74 -3.35 -20.88
C LEU A 242 -3.77 -2.04 -20.09
N VAL A 243 -3.11 -1.01 -20.61
CA VAL A 243 -3.12 0.34 -20.05
C VAL A 243 -4.05 1.19 -20.89
N ALA A 244 -5.01 1.85 -20.26
CA ALA A 244 -5.94 2.76 -20.92
C ALA A 244 -6.05 4.09 -20.14
N PRO A 245 -6.02 5.25 -20.80
CA PRO A 245 -6.28 6.54 -20.15
C PRO A 245 -7.69 6.59 -19.53
N LEU A 246 -7.80 7.20 -18.35
CA LEU A 246 -9.07 7.53 -17.71
C LEU A 246 -9.43 9.00 -18.00
N GLU A 247 -10.03 9.24 -19.17
CA GLU A 247 -10.40 10.59 -19.62
C GLU A 247 -11.59 11.14 -18.83
N ASN A 248 -11.53 12.42 -18.43
CA ASN A 248 -12.57 13.13 -17.67
C ASN A 248 -13.00 12.44 -16.37
N TRP A 249 -12.21 11.50 -15.88
CA TRP A 249 -12.48 10.75 -14.68
C TRP A 249 -12.05 11.54 -13.44
N LYS A 250 -12.83 11.43 -12.36
CA LYS A 250 -12.54 12.05 -11.07
C LYS A 250 -12.32 10.99 -10.00
N PRO A 251 -11.23 11.06 -9.22
CA PRO A 251 -10.89 10.04 -8.23
C PRO A 251 -11.79 10.04 -6.98
N GLY A 252 -12.76 10.95 -6.87
CA GLY A 252 -13.65 11.05 -5.71
C GLY A 252 -12.99 11.63 -4.45
N ILE A 253 -11.75 12.11 -4.54
CA ILE A 253 -11.01 12.77 -3.46
C ILE A 253 -10.16 13.90 -4.04
N ASP A 254 -10.10 15.03 -3.33
CA ASP A 254 -9.23 16.16 -3.67
C ASP A 254 -7.86 15.98 -3.01
N TRP A 255 -6.92 15.40 -3.76
CA TRP A 255 -5.57 15.13 -3.26
C TRP A 255 -4.82 16.39 -2.89
N ASP A 256 -4.98 17.48 -3.66
CA ASP A 256 -4.22 18.70 -3.44
C ASP A 256 -4.70 19.37 -2.16
N GLN A 257 -6.02 19.46 -1.97
CA GLN A 257 -6.61 19.98 -0.73
C GLN A 257 -6.14 19.17 0.49
N SER A 258 -6.24 17.84 0.45
CA SER A 258 -5.85 17.03 1.60
C SER A 258 -4.33 17.00 1.84
N ARG A 259 -3.48 17.16 0.82
CA ARG A 259 -2.01 17.18 1.00
C ARG A 259 -1.49 18.51 1.55
N GLU A 260 -2.16 19.60 1.21
CA GLU A 260 -1.79 20.95 1.65
C GLU A 260 -2.51 21.37 2.94
N GLY A 261 -3.50 20.60 3.37
CA GLY A 261 -4.22 20.83 4.62
C GLY A 261 -3.32 20.81 5.86
N THR A 262 -3.79 21.51 6.89
CA THR A 262 -3.29 21.41 8.26
C THR A 262 -4.33 20.64 9.09
N GLY A 263 -3.90 19.91 10.11
CA GLY A 263 -4.82 19.13 10.91
C GLY A 263 -4.14 18.17 11.87
N LEU A 264 -4.95 17.63 12.79
CA LEU A 264 -4.48 16.74 13.84
C LEU A 264 -4.54 15.27 13.44
N VAL A 265 -5.02 14.97 12.23
CA VAL A 265 -5.07 13.62 11.68
C VAL A 265 -4.29 13.59 10.36
N ALA A 266 -3.36 12.65 10.24
CA ALA A 266 -2.70 12.36 8.96
C ALA A 266 -2.90 10.90 8.58
N TYR A 267 -3.41 10.68 7.37
CA TYR A 267 -3.58 9.38 6.75
C TYR A 267 -2.47 9.14 5.72
N LEU A 268 -1.82 7.98 5.78
CA LEU A 268 -0.76 7.58 4.87
C LEU A 268 -1.35 6.92 3.63
N LEU A 269 -1.32 7.62 2.49
CA LEU A 269 -1.92 7.17 1.22
C LEU A 269 -1.11 6.08 0.51
N THR A 270 0.21 6.19 0.56
CA THR A 270 1.15 5.30 -0.13
C THR A 270 2.21 4.84 0.86
N PRO A 271 2.81 3.64 0.69
CA PRO A 271 3.82 3.15 1.60
C PRO A 271 4.92 4.19 1.89
N GLY A 272 5.22 4.39 3.17
CA GLY A 272 6.16 5.39 3.65
C GLY A 272 7.38 4.77 4.33
N LEU A 273 8.36 5.59 4.67
CA LEU A 273 9.53 5.21 5.46
C LEU A 273 9.66 6.17 6.64
N ALA A 274 10.00 5.63 7.80
CA ALA A 274 10.50 6.43 8.91
C ALA A 274 11.74 5.75 9.48
N GLN A 275 12.86 6.46 9.43
CA GLN A 275 14.10 6.07 10.07
C GLN A 275 14.32 6.98 11.28
N PRO A 276 14.77 6.45 12.42
CA PRO A 276 15.08 7.27 13.59
C PRO A 276 16.32 8.13 13.37
N GLU A 277 17.31 7.60 12.65
CA GLU A 277 18.62 8.22 12.43
C GLU A 277 19.10 7.97 11.00
N GLU A 278 19.94 8.87 10.48
CA GLU A 278 20.48 8.76 9.13
C GLU A 278 21.43 7.55 9.04
N GLY A 279 21.27 6.72 8.01
CA GLY A 279 22.10 5.52 7.83
C GLY A 279 21.78 4.35 8.77
N SER A 280 20.83 4.49 9.70
CA SER A 280 20.41 3.39 10.56
C SER A 280 19.64 2.32 9.76
N PRO A 281 19.93 1.01 9.95
CA PRO A 281 19.15 -0.07 9.35
C PRO A 281 17.78 -0.27 10.05
N VAL A 282 17.50 0.50 11.10
CA VAL A 282 16.27 0.41 11.88
C VAL A 282 15.20 1.31 11.27
N TYR A 283 14.00 0.76 11.10
CA TYR A 283 12.81 1.48 10.68
C TYR A 283 11.79 1.48 11.82
N GLN A 284 10.98 2.53 11.88
CA GLN A 284 9.95 2.72 12.90
C GLN A 284 8.62 3.13 12.27
N ALA A 285 7.55 3.19 13.07
CA ALA A 285 6.20 3.50 12.59
C ALA A 285 5.97 4.99 12.30
N TYR A 286 6.81 5.89 12.82
CA TYR A 286 6.71 7.34 12.67
C TYR A 286 8.09 7.99 12.79
N PRO A 287 8.32 9.20 12.25
CA PRO A 287 9.60 9.90 12.39
C PRO A 287 9.87 10.29 13.85
N TYR A 288 11.11 10.18 14.32
CA TYR A 288 11.45 10.47 15.72
C TYR A 288 11.03 11.90 16.13
N GLN A 289 11.21 12.87 15.24
CA GLN A 289 10.80 14.26 15.41
C GLN A 289 9.29 14.46 15.65
N TRP A 290 8.44 13.50 15.30
CA TRP A 290 6.99 13.57 15.53
C TRP A 290 6.59 13.13 16.93
N GLN A 291 7.45 12.40 17.66
CA GLN A 291 7.12 11.85 18.98
C GLN A 291 6.57 12.88 19.98
N PRO A 292 7.10 14.12 20.08
CA PRO A 292 6.54 15.11 21.00
C PRO A 292 5.12 15.58 20.63
N PHE A 293 4.79 15.53 19.34
CA PHE A 293 3.55 16.07 18.77
C PHE A 293 2.45 15.00 18.65
N LEU A 294 2.82 13.73 18.58
CA LEU A 294 1.87 12.63 18.40
C LEU A 294 1.07 12.33 19.67
N ALA A 295 -0.24 12.18 19.47
CA ALA A 295 -1.18 11.62 20.43
C ALA A 295 -1.31 10.09 20.30
N GLY A 296 -0.95 9.52 19.15
CA GLY A 296 -0.97 8.09 18.90
C GLY A 296 -0.90 7.77 17.40
N SER A 297 -0.74 6.49 17.07
CA SER A 297 -0.75 6.01 15.67
C SER A 297 -1.41 4.65 15.58
N ALA A 298 -2.18 4.43 14.52
CA ALA A 298 -2.72 3.14 14.13
C ALA A 298 -2.05 2.70 12.82
N THR A 299 -1.33 1.58 12.86
CA THR A 299 -0.59 1.00 11.73
C THR A 299 -0.71 -0.51 11.73
N ASP A 300 -0.39 -1.14 10.60
CA ASP A 300 -0.21 -2.59 10.47
C ASP A 300 1.27 -2.97 10.46
N ARG A 301 1.53 -4.27 10.26
CA ARG A 301 2.88 -4.82 10.07
C ARG A 301 3.60 -4.11 8.92
N ALA A 302 4.89 -3.87 9.10
CA ALA A 302 5.71 -3.24 8.09
C ALA A 302 5.80 -4.10 6.81
N LEU A 303 5.78 -3.44 5.66
CA LEU A 303 5.95 -4.07 4.36
C LEU A 303 7.45 -4.21 4.08
N LEU A 304 7.97 -5.42 4.18
CA LEU A 304 9.36 -5.71 3.87
C LEU A 304 9.52 -5.83 2.35
N TRP A 305 10.22 -4.87 1.74
CA TRP A 305 10.42 -4.88 0.30
C TRP A 305 11.85 -4.55 -0.09
N GLY A 306 12.44 -5.43 -0.89
CA GLY A 306 13.67 -5.22 -1.67
C GLY A 306 13.35 -5.48 -3.14
N GLY A 307 13.71 -4.56 -4.03
CA GLY A 307 13.51 -4.75 -5.47
C GLY A 307 14.69 -5.45 -6.13
N ILE A 308 14.55 -5.70 -7.43
CA ILE A 308 15.66 -6.14 -8.30
C ILE A 308 16.04 -4.95 -9.18
N SER A 309 17.33 -4.65 -9.23
CA SER A 309 17.90 -3.64 -10.12
C SER A 309 18.34 -4.30 -11.42
N ALA A 310 17.81 -3.81 -12.54
CA ALA A 310 18.27 -4.21 -13.88
C ALA A 310 19.52 -3.43 -14.35
N ILE A 311 20.17 -2.65 -13.45
CA ILE A 311 21.34 -1.85 -13.81
C ILE A 311 22.53 -2.78 -14.07
N ARG A 312 22.91 -2.89 -15.35
CA ARG A 312 24.16 -3.53 -15.78
C ARG A 312 25.34 -2.67 -15.32
N ARG A 313 26.07 -3.10 -14.28
CA ARG A 313 27.35 -2.47 -13.92
C ARG A 313 28.44 -3.02 -14.84
N ARG A 314 29.07 -2.16 -15.63
CA ARG A 314 30.33 -2.53 -16.31
C ARG A 314 31.42 -2.60 -15.26
N GLN A 315 31.97 -3.79 -15.00
CA GLN A 315 33.24 -3.88 -14.29
C GLN A 315 34.35 -3.29 -15.18
N GLN A 316 35.07 -2.29 -14.67
CA GLN A 316 36.34 -1.88 -15.26
C GLN A 316 37.39 -2.90 -14.82
N GLY A 317 37.53 -3.98 -15.60
CA GLY A 317 38.53 -5.02 -15.43
C GLY A 317 38.59 -5.84 -16.72
N ARG A 318 39.80 -6.17 -17.18
CA ARG A 318 40.07 -6.86 -18.44
C ARG A 318 39.43 -8.25 -18.45
N ASP A 319 38.21 -8.36 -18.96
CA ASP A 319 37.70 -9.46 -19.80
C ASP A 319 36.25 -9.16 -20.19
N GLN A 320 36.01 -9.07 -21.50
CA GLN A 320 34.72 -8.66 -22.09
C GLN A 320 33.70 -9.80 -22.07
N SER A 321 33.29 -10.25 -20.89
CA SER A 321 31.99 -10.93 -20.77
C SER A 321 30.98 -9.93 -20.19
N GLU A 322 29.99 -9.54 -21.00
CA GLU A 322 28.88 -8.69 -20.56
C GLU A 322 27.94 -9.50 -19.63
N GLN A 323 28.41 -9.91 -18.46
CA GLN A 323 27.53 -10.47 -17.44
C GLN A 323 26.76 -9.32 -16.78
N ALA A 324 25.45 -9.28 -17.03
CA ALA A 324 24.54 -8.42 -16.31
C ALA A 324 24.46 -8.92 -14.86
N ASP A 325 25.24 -8.33 -13.96
CA ASP A 325 25.15 -8.66 -12.53
C ASP A 325 23.72 -8.39 -12.03
N PHE A 326 23.06 -9.45 -11.57
CA PHE A 326 21.79 -9.39 -10.86
C PHE A 326 22.03 -8.65 -9.53
N ALA A 327 21.57 -7.41 -9.42
CA ALA A 327 21.74 -6.61 -8.22
C ALA A 327 20.42 -6.51 -7.44
N LEU A 328 20.39 -7.02 -6.21
CA LEU A 328 19.29 -6.78 -5.28
C LEU A 328 19.35 -5.35 -4.75
N LEU A 329 18.20 -4.69 -4.69
CA LEU A 329 18.06 -3.42 -3.99
C LEU A 329 18.00 -3.67 -2.46
N PRO A 330 18.47 -2.72 -1.64
CA PRO A 330 18.37 -2.83 -0.19
C PRO A 330 16.92 -3.09 0.23
N GLN A 331 16.74 -4.08 1.11
CA GLN A 331 15.45 -4.33 1.72
C GLN A 331 15.14 -3.22 2.72
N ARG A 332 13.91 -2.69 2.67
CA ARG A 332 13.42 -1.66 3.59
C ARG A 332 12.11 -2.11 4.21
N ALA A 333 11.86 -1.66 5.43
CA ALA A 333 10.58 -1.88 6.11
C ALA A 333 9.70 -0.64 5.94
N PHE A 334 8.77 -0.70 5.01
CA PHE A 334 7.84 0.38 4.73
C PHE A 334 6.66 0.36 5.69
N ILE A 335 6.21 1.55 6.07
CA ILE A 335 4.95 1.73 6.79
C ILE A 335 3.82 1.56 5.76
N PRO A 336 2.83 0.68 6.01
CA PRO A 336 1.78 0.39 5.03
C PRO A 336 0.84 1.57 4.83
N ALA A 337 0.26 1.67 3.62
CA ALA A 337 -0.84 2.60 3.37
C ALA A 337 -2.06 2.27 4.26
N GLY A 338 -2.84 3.28 4.62
CA GLY A 338 -3.91 3.17 5.60
C GLY A 338 -3.51 3.60 7.01
N THR A 339 -2.22 3.68 7.31
CA THR A 339 -1.73 4.12 8.62
C THR A 339 -2.25 5.51 8.95
N VAL A 340 -2.70 5.69 10.19
CA VAL A 340 -3.22 6.97 10.70
C VAL A 340 -2.34 7.45 11.84
N TYR A 341 -2.02 8.73 11.81
CA TYR A 341 -1.34 9.46 12.87
C TYR A 341 -2.29 10.47 13.47
N ARG A 342 -2.35 10.52 14.80
CA ARG A 342 -3.08 11.54 15.55
C ARG A 342 -2.10 12.42 16.27
N PHE A 343 -2.29 13.73 16.19
CA PHE A 343 -1.43 14.73 16.79
C PHE A 343 -2.17 15.50 17.88
N LYS A 344 -1.44 15.98 18.88
CA LYS A 344 -1.92 16.85 19.95
C LYS A 344 -1.98 18.31 19.50
N GLN A 345 -1.14 18.65 18.54
CA GLN A 345 -0.96 19.98 17.95
C GLN A 345 -0.35 19.80 16.55
N ASP A 346 -0.31 20.86 15.74
CA ASP A 346 0.27 20.78 14.39
C ASP A 346 1.71 20.23 14.42
N PRO A 347 2.00 19.17 13.66
CA PRO A 347 3.35 18.61 13.61
C PRO A 347 4.30 19.48 12.78
N PRO A 348 5.63 19.31 12.96
CA PRO A 348 6.60 19.89 12.04
C PRO A 348 6.33 19.38 10.62
N PRO A 349 6.55 20.19 9.58
CA PRO A 349 6.19 19.84 8.21
C PRO A 349 7.08 18.71 7.69
N PRO A 350 6.50 17.55 7.36
CA PRO A 350 6.79 17.04 6.05
C PRO A 350 5.52 16.67 5.27
N LYS A 351 5.49 17.06 3.99
CA LYS A 351 4.44 16.66 3.04
C LYS A 351 4.47 15.16 2.71
N GLN A 352 5.58 14.47 3.01
CA GLN A 352 5.79 13.05 2.75
C GLN A 352 6.62 12.37 3.85
N LEU A 353 6.31 11.12 4.12
CA LEU A 353 6.95 10.25 5.09
C LEU A 353 8.05 9.40 4.43
N LEU A 354 9.25 9.97 4.26
CA LEU A 354 10.33 9.39 3.45
C LEU A 354 11.63 9.04 4.19
N GLY A 355 11.63 9.05 5.51
CA GLY A 355 12.83 8.83 6.31
C GLY A 355 13.91 9.89 6.04
N ASN A 356 15.16 9.57 6.35
CA ASN A 356 16.28 10.49 6.11
C ASN A 356 16.68 10.50 4.62
N PRO A 357 17.20 11.64 4.10
CA PRO A 357 17.72 11.71 2.76
C PRO A 357 18.69 10.56 2.48
N CYS A 358 18.50 9.88 1.35
CA CYS A 358 19.38 8.85 0.86
C CYS A 358 19.54 9.01 -0.66
N ALA A 359 20.44 8.25 -1.27
CA ALA A 359 20.66 8.29 -2.72
C ALA A 359 19.39 8.04 -3.57
N GLN A 360 18.34 7.48 -2.97
CA GLN A 360 17.05 7.19 -3.63
C GLN A 360 15.92 8.15 -3.22
N SER A 361 16.15 9.14 -2.36
CA SER A 361 15.08 10.01 -1.84
C SER A 361 14.35 10.76 -2.94
N GLN A 362 15.07 11.30 -3.92
CA GLN A 362 14.44 11.93 -5.10
C GLN A 362 13.53 10.97 -5.88
N THR A 363 13.90 9.68 -5.95
CA THR A 363 13.06 8.65 -6.58
C THR A 363 11.82 8.38 -5.73
N PHE A 364 11.96 8.26 -4.41
CA PHE A 364 10.79 8.05 -3.56
C PHE A 364 9.83 9.24 -3.57
N GLU A 365 10.35 10.47 -3.58
CA GLU A 365 9.57 11.69 -3.72
C GLU A 365 8.80 11.74 -5.05
N SER A 366 9.48 11.47 -6.17
CA SER A 366 8.87 11.51 -7.50
C SER A 366 7.81 10.42 -7.70
N LEU A 367 8.00 9.26 -7.06
CA LEU A 367 7.04 8.17 -7.04
C LEU A 367 5.95 8.32 -5.96
N ASN A 368 5.90 9.48 -5.31
CA ASN A 368 4.97 9.82 -4.24
C ASN A 368 4.89 8.76 -3.12
N TYR A 369 6.00 8.12 -2.77
CA TYR A 369 6.07 7.34 -1.54
C TYR A 369 5.82 8.23 -0.33
N GLY A 370 5.28 7.65 0.74
CA GLY A 370 5.05 8.37 1.99
C GLY A 370 4.01 9.49 1.90
N THR A 371 3.18 9.57 0.86
CA THR A 371 2.22 10.67 0.71
C THR A 371 1.21 10.69 1.86
N LEU A 372 1.12 11.83 2.54
CA LEU A 372 0.19 12.07 3.64
C LEU A 372 -1.01 12.89 3.16
N LEU A 373 -2.20 12.51 3.63
CA LEU A 373 -3.43 13.28 3.50
C LEU A 373 -3.85 13.74 4.89
N TRP A 374 -4.01 15.04 5.04
CA TRP A 374 -4.37 15.70 6.29
C TRP A 374 -5.88 15.86 6.41
N GLY A 375 -6.35 15.69 7.63
CA GLY A 375 -7.75 15.83 8.02
C GLY A 375 -7.87 16.53 9.37
N SER A 376 -9.11 16.95 9.67
CA SER A 376 -9.47 17.62 10.93
C SER A 376 -9.56 16.65 12.09
#